data_AF-A0A4S8LRP6-F1
#
_entry.id   AF-A0A4S8LRP6-F1
#
_cell.length_a   1.000
_cell.length_b   1.000
_cell.length_c   1.000
_cell.angle_alpha   90.00
_cell.angle_beta   90.00
_cell.angle_gamma   90.00
#
_symmetry.space_group_name_H-M   'P 1'
#
loop_
_entity.id
_entity.type
_entity.pdbx_description
1 polymer ?
#
loop_
_entity_poly.entity_id
_entity_poly.type
_entity_poly.pdbx_seq_one_letter_code
_entity_poly.pdbx_strand_id
1 'polypeptide(L)'
;MQPVEERVVLSPEQQNVLDLVKRGENVFFTGPAGTGKSVLLREIVKALRTKYQGDSMAIAVTAPTGIAGLNIGGGTIHSFSGIRLGKEKVEKLANSIYHNKLASERWKKVRTLIIDESKYPSYGSVILTDQFTFSIYA
;
A
#
# COMPACT_ATOMS: atom_id res chain seq x y z
N MET A 1 9.46 29.94 -4.21
CA MET A 1 9.72 29.54 -2.82
C MET A 1 9.52 28.03 -2.75
N GLN A 2 10.58 27.24 -2.63
CA GLN A 2 10.44 25.80 -2.37
C GLN A 2 9.88 25.64 -0.94
N PRO A 3 8.96 24.71 -0.67
CA PRO A 3 8.49 24.47 0.69
C PRO A 3 9.68 24.03 1.54
N VAL A 4 9.84 24.63 2.71
CA VAL A 4 10.79 24.13 3.71
C VAL A 4 10.24 22.78 4.15
N GLU A 5 10.91 21.67 3.80
CA GLU A 5 10.52 20.36 4.31
C GLU A 5 10.78 20.34 5.83
N GLU A 6 9.71 20.50 6.61
CA GLU A 6 9.75 20.21 8.05
C GLU A 6 10.24 18.78 8.25
N ARG A 7 11.32 18.62 9.02
CA ARG A 7 11.80 17.30 9.43
C ARG A 7 10.77 16.68 10.36
N VAL A 8 10.03 15.70 9.84
CA VAL A 8 9.12 14.88 10.64
C VAL A 8 9.94 14.06 11.62
N VAL A 9 9.69 14.23 12.92
CA VAL A 9 10.28 13.39 13.97
C VAL A 9 9.28 12.28 14.30
N LEU A 10 9.69 11.03 14.06
CA LEU A 10 8.88 9.86 14.39
C LEU A 10 9.10 9.44 15.86
N SER A 11 8.05 8.94 16.50
CA SER A 11 8.19 8.30 17.82
C SER A 11 9.02 7.00 17.72
N PRO A 12 9.57 6.47 18.83
CA PRO A 12 10.27 5.19 18.81
C PRO A 12 9.45 4.03 18.22
N GLU A 13 8.14 3.99 18.50
CA GLU A 13 7.23 2.97 17.99
C GLU A 13 7.00 3.12 16.49
N GLN A 14 6.81 4.36 16.02
CA GLN A 14 6.66 4.67 14.60
C GLN A 14 7.95 4.36 13.82
N GLN A 15 9.10 4.66 14.41
CA GLN A 15 10.41 4.34 13.84
C GLN A 15 10.60 2.82 13.73
N ASN A 16 10.21 2.05 14.75
CA ASN A 16 10.25 0.59 14.69
C ASN A 16 9.38 0.02 13.55
N VAL A 17 8.17 0.54 13.35
CA VAL A 17 7.31 0.17 12.21
C VAL A 17 7.99 0.48 10.88
N LEU A 18 8.58 1.67 10.73
CA LEU A 18 9.30 2.05 9.52
C LEU A 18 10.47 1.10 9.24
N ASP A 19 11.23 0.71 10.27
CA ASP A 19 12.38 -0.18 10.11
C ASP A 19 11.97 -1.62 9.76
N LEU A 20 10.88 -2.14 10.33
CA LEU A 20 10.27 -3.41 9.92
C LEU A 20 9.92 -3.41 8.42
N VAL A 21 9.25 -2.35 7.95
CA VAL A 21 8.88 -2.20 6.53
C VAL A 21 10.11 -2.07 5.64
N LYS A 22 11.15 -1.32 6.06
CA LYS A 22 12.41 -1.20 5.31
C LYS A 22 13.13 -2.55 5.16
N ARG A 23 13.04 -3.43 6.17
CA ARG A 23 13.54 -4.81 6.09
C ARG A 23 12.70 -5.72 5.18
N GLY A 24 11.52 -5.26 4.76
CA GLY A 24 10.61 -6.03 3.90
C GLY A 24 9.68 -6.94 4.69
N GLU A 25 9.42 -6.64 5.97
CA GLU A 25 8.47 -7.39 6.80
C GLU A 25 7.03 -6.89 6.62
N ASN A 26 6.09 -7.84 6.61
CA ASN A 26 4.66 -7.53 6.60
C ASN A 26 4.25 -6.91 7.93
N VAL A 27 3.70 -5.70 7.90
CA VAL A 27 3.35 -4.96 9.12
C VAL A 27 1.90 -4.55 9.10
N PHE A 28 1.20 -4.86 10.18
CA PHE A 28 -0.06 -4.21 10.52
C PHE A 28 0.19 -3.24 11.66
N PHE A 29 -0.21 -1.98 11.50
CA PHE A 29 -0.14 -1.00 12.57
C PHE A 29 -1.45 -0.23 12.70
N THR A 30 -1.79 0.09 13.95
CA THR A 30 -3.01 0.80 14.32
C THR A 30 -2.71 1.82 15.41
N GLY A 31 -3.69 2.67 15.69
CA GLY A 31 -3.66 3.62 16.78
C GLY A 31 -4.92 4.49 16.79
N PRO A 32 -5.23 5.16 17.91
CA PRO A 32 -6.33 6.11 17.99
C PRO A 32 -6.28 7.21 16.90
N ALA A 33 -7.39 7.94 16.74
CA ALA A 33 -7.38 9.14 15.90
C ALA A 33 -6.37 10.16 16.46
N GLY A 34 -5.68 10.88 15.57
CA GLY A 34 -4.71 11.90 15.99
C GLY A 34 -3.30 11.40 16.37
N THR A 35 -3.02 10.09 16.33
CA THR A 35 -1.67 9.55 16.69
C THR A 35 -0.64 9.60 15.55
N GLY A 36 -0.91 10.34 14.48
CA GLY A 36 0.06 10.51 13.39
C GLY A 36 0.20 9.33 12.44
N LYS A 37 -0.77 8.41 12.35
CA LYS A 37 -0.73 7.27 11.39
C LYS A 37 -0.48 7.69 9.95
N SER A 38 -1.19 8.72 9.47
CA SER A 38 -1.00 9.24 8.11
C SER A 38 0.37 9.90 7.93
N VAL A 39 0.97 10.43 9.01
CA VAL A 39 2.34 10.95 8.99
C VAL A 39 3.32 9.79 8.79
N LEU A 40 3.21 8.73 9.61
CA LEU A 40 4.01 7.52 9.48
C LEU A 40 3.86 6.88 8.09
N LEU A 41 2.65 6.77 7.56
CA LEU A 41 2.40 6.21 6.23
C LEU A 41 3.14 6.99 5.12
N ARG A 42 3.15 8.33 5.20
CA ARG A 42 3.90 9.17 4.25
C ARG A 42 5.41 8.94 4.36
N GLU A 43 5.95 8.81 5.57
CA GLU A 43 7.37 8.52 5.75
C GLU A 43 7.74 7.11 5.25
N ILE A 44 6.86 6.13 5.41
CA ILE A 44 7.04 4.79 4.84
C ILE A 44 7.03 4.85 3.31
N VAL A 45 6.07 5.54 2.70
CA VAL A 45 6.01 5.70 1.24
C VAL A 45 7.27 6.40 0.72
N LYS A 46 7.76 7.45 1.40
CA LYS A 46 9.02 8.12 1.06
C LYS A 46 10.20 7.14 1.11
N ALA A 47 10.36 6.43 2.21
CA ALA A 47 11.46 5.47 2.39
C ALA A 47 11.43 4.35 1.34
N LEU A 48 10.25 3.83 1.01
CA LEU A 48 10.09 2.80 -0.02
C LEU A 48 10.36 3.36 -1.42
N ARG A 49 9.95 4.61 -1.72
CA ARG A 49 10.26 5.25 -3.00
C ARG A 49 11.76 5.46 -3.19
N THR A 50 12.48 5.77 -2.12
CA THR A 50 13.95 5.78 -2.12
C THR A 50 14.51 4.38 -2.32
N LYS A 51 13.99 3.36 -1.62
CA LYS A 51 14.43 1.95 -1.73
C LYS A 51 14.25 1.37 -3.14
N TYR A 52 13.13 1.69 -3.79
CA TYR A 52 12.78 1.21 -5.13
C TYR A 52 12.94 2.30 -6.20
N GLN A 53 13.90 3.20 -6.03
CA GLN A 53 14.15 4.29 -6.98
C GLN A 53 14.32 3.75 -8.41
N GLY A 54 13.61 4.34 -9.37
CA GLY A 54 13.59 3.91 -10.76
C GLY A 54 12.49 2.89 -11.11
N ASP A 55 11.79 2.34 -10.12
CA ASP A 55 10.64 1.44 -10.32
C ASP A 55 9.36 2.08 -9.77
N SER A 56 8.68 2.87 -10.63
CA SER A 56 7.45 3.57 -10.26
C SER A 56 6.27 2.65 -9.95
N MET A 57 6.37 1.35 -10.30
CA MET A 57 5.32 0.36 -10.08
C MET A 57 5.59 -0.53 -8.87
N ALA A 58 6.78 -0.43 -8.25
CA ALA A 58 7.14 -1.22 -7.08
C ALA A 58 6.25 -0.98 -5.85
N ILE A 59 5.56 0.16 -5.77
CA ILE A 59 4.74 0.53 -4.62
C ILE A 59 3.32 0.84 -5.07
N ALA A 60 2.36 0.11 -4.53
CA ALA A 60 0.95 0.39 -4.69
C ALA A 60 0.39 0.95 -3.38
N VAL A 61 -0.01 2.22 -3.38
CA VAL A 61 -0.70 2.85 -2.24
C VAL A 61 -2.20 2.80 -2.51
N THR A 62 -2.94 2.12 -1.63
CA THR A 62 -4.35 1.84 -1.84
C THR A 62 -5.20 2.10 -0.59
N ALA A 63 -6.48 2.37 -0.81
CA ALA A 63 -7.51 2.44 0.23
C ALA A 63 -8.84 1.86 -0.29
N PRO A 64 -9.86 1.63 0.56
CA PRO A 64 -11.17 1.15 0.12
C PRO A 64 -11.96 2.16 -0.72
N THR A 65 -11.77 3.47 -0.47
CA THR A 65 -12.53 4.54 -1.12
C THR A 65 -11.63 5.50 -1.90
N GLY A 66 -12.20 6.17 -2.91
CA GLY A 66 -11.45 7.11 -3.75
C GLY A 66 -10.89 8.29 -2.97
N ILE A 67 -11.68 8.88 -2.07
CA ILE A 67 -11.25 10.01 -1.24
C ILE A 67 -10.11 9.61 -0.29
N ALA A 68 -10.21 8.44 0.36
CA ALA A 68 -9.15 7.93 1.22
C ALA A 68 -7.86 7.68 0.44
N GLY A 69 -7.96 7.06 -0.75
CA GLY A 69 -6.82 6.82 -1.62
C GLY A 69 -6.14 8.13 -2.04
N LEU A 70 -6.92 9.14 -2.41
CA LEU A 70 -6.39 10.47 -2.76
C LEU A 70 -5.65 11.12 -1.59
N ASN A 71 -6.17 11.03 -0.36
CA ASN A 71 -5.56 11.63 0.83
C ASN A 71 -4.17 11.09 1.16
N ILE A 72 -3.87 9.85 0.74
CA ILE A 72 -2.57 9.19 0.95
C ILE A 72 -1.71 9.16 -0.32
N GLY A 73 -2.12 9.85 -1.39
CA GLY A 73 -1.38 9.90 -2.65
C GLY A 73 -1.43 8.59 -3.45
N GLY A 74 -2.51 7.82 -3.31
CA GLY A 74 -2.76 6.54 -3.95
C GLY A 74 -4.13 6.47 -4.63
N GLY A 75 -4.64 5.25 -4.79
CA GLY A 75 -5.94 4.98 -5.42
C GLY A 75 -6.76 3.97 -4.63
N THR A 76 -7.83 3.46 -5.24
CA THR A 76 -8.59 2.38 -4.58
C THR A 76 -7.94 1.03 -4.82
N ILE A 77 -8.10 0.09 -3.89
CA ILE A 77 -7.67 -1.31 -4.09
C ILE A 77 -8.35 -1.95 -5.30
N HIS A 78 -9.59 -1.56 -5.61
CA HIS A 78 -10.34 -2.03 -6.77
C HIS A 78 -9.71 -1.55 -8.09
N SER A 79 -9.36 -0.25 -8.16
CA SER A 79 -8.67 0.35 -9.31
C SER A 79 -7.29 -0.26 -9.53
N PHE A 80 -6.53 -0.46 -8.45
CA PHE A 80 -5.23 -1.12 -8.50
C PHE A 80 -5.36 -2.57 -9.00
N SER A 81 -6.18 -3.37 -8.32
CA SER A 81 -6.27 -4.82 -8.55
C SER A 81 -6.90 -5.19 -9.89
N GLY A 82 -7.77 -4.35 -10.45
CA GLY A 82 -8.49 -4.64 -11.70
C GLY A 82 -9.76 -5.49 -11.51
N ILE A 83 -10.22 -5.72 -10.28
CA ILE A 83 -11.37 -6.59 -9.97
C ILE A 83 -12.74 -5.94 -10.14
N ARG A 84 -12.80 -4.68 -10.58
CA ARG A 84 -14.05 -3.89 -10.69
C ARG A 84 -14.76 -3.83 -9.33
N LEU A 85 -15.96 -4.40 -9.22
CA LEU A 85 -16.75 -4.44 -7.98
C LEU A 85 -16.39 -5.62 -7.06
N GLY A 86 -15.54 -6.56 -7.48
CA GLY A 86 -15.11 -7.70 -6.65
C GLY A 86 -16.24 -8.65 -6.24
N LYS A 87 -17.36 -8.68 -6.96
CA LYS A 87 -18.55 -9.48 -6.61
C LYS A 87 -18.53 -10.91 -7.15
N GLU A 88 -17.57 -11.23 -8.02
CA GLU A 88 -17.46 -12.55 -8.62
C GLU A 88 -16.65 -13.50 -7.73
N LYS A 89 -16.68 -14.79 -8.06
CA LYS A 89 -15.84 -15.80 -7.40
C LYS A 89 -14.36 -15.50 -7.65
N VAL A 90 -13.51 -15.90 -6.70
CA VAL A 90 -12.06 -15.65 -6.72
C VAL A 90 -11.42 -16.11 -8.04
N GLU A 91 -11.81 -17.28 -8.55
CA GLU A 91 -11.24 -17.84 -9.80
C GLU A 91 -11.58 -16.96 -11.01
N LYS A 92 -12.82 -16.45 -11.07
CA LYS A 92 -13.23 -15.54 -12.15
C LYS A 92 -12.52 -14.20 -12.07
N LEU A 93 -12.37 -13.67 -10.86
CA LEU A 93 -11.61 -12.43 -10.64
C LEU A 93 -10.15 -12.60 -11.04
N ALA A 94 -9.50 -13.69 -10.61
CA ALA A 94 -8.11 -13.99 -10.96
C ALA A 94 -7.94 -14.12 -12.49
N ASN A 95 -8.85 -14.83 -13.16
CA ASN A 95 -8.82 -14.95 -14.62
C ASN A 95 -9.00 -13.59 -15.32
N SER A 96 -9.91 -12.75 -14.82
CA SER A 96 -10.10 -11.39 -15.34
C SER A 96 -8.87 -10.51 -15.15
N ILE A 97 -8.15 -10.64 -14.02
CA ILE A 97 -6.90 -9.91 -13.78
C ILE A 97 -5.82 -10.40 -14.76
N TYR A 98 -5.69 -11.72 -14.92
CA TYR A 98 -4.69 -12.33 -15.78
C TYR A 98 -4.78 -11.83 -17.23
N HIS A 99 -6.01 -11.75 -17.77
CA HIS A 99 -6.26 -11.24 -19.13
C HIS A 99 -6.23 -9.71 -19.26
N ASN A 100 -6.27 -8.98 -18.14
CA ASN A 100 -6.11 -7.53 -18.15
C ASN A 100 -4.63 -7.17 -18.10
N LYS A 101 -4.03 -6.84 -19.26
CA LYS A 101 -2.60 -6.52 -19.38
C LYS A 101 -2.10 -5.52 -18.34
N LEU A 102 -2.83 -4.41 -18.13
CA LEU A 102 -2.43 -3.37 -17.18
C LEU A 102 -2.51 -3.83 -15.72
N ALA A 103 -3.55 -4.58 -15.36
CA ALA A 103 -3.67 -5.13 -14.00
C ALA A 103 -2.63 -6.21 -13.74
N SER A 104 -2.46 -7.13 -14.68
CA SER A 104 -1.44 -8.18 -14.66
C SER A 104 -0.03 -7.59 -14.50
N GLU A 105 0.31 -6.54 -15.26
CA GLU A 105 1.60 -5.84 -15.11
C GLU A 105 1.78 -5.19 -13.74
N ARG A 106 0.74 -4.56 -13.18
CA ARG A 106 0.78 -4.01 -11.82
C ARG A 106 1.06 -5.09 -10.79
N TRP A 107 0.35 -6.20 -10.84
CA TRP A 107 0.56 -7.33 -9.93
C TRP A 107 1.94 -7.98 -10.08
N LYS A 108 2.51 -8.02 -11.28
CA LYS A 108 3.86 -8.57 -11.52
C LYS A 108 4.99 -7.66 -11.06
N LYS A 109 4.77 -6.34 -11.05
CA LYS A 109 5.81 -5.34 -10.73
C LYS A 109 5.73 -4.81 -9.30
N VAL A 110 4.55 -4.87 -8.67
CA VAL A 110 4.40 -4.42 -7.28
C VAL A 110 5.27 -5.25 -6.36
N ARG A 111 6.03 -4.58 -5.50
CA ARG A 111 6.85 -5.19 -4.43
C ARG A 111 6.29 -4.88 -3.04
N THR A 112 5.48 -3.83 -2.93
CA THR A 112 4.85 -3.44 -1.68
C THR A 112 3.45 -2.89 -1.95
N LEU A 113 2.45 -3.53 -1.34
CA LEU A 113 1.06 -3.11 -1.37
C LEU A 113 0.69 -2.52 -0.01
N ILE A 114 0.37 -1.23 0.00
CA ILE A 114 -0.08 -0.49 1.16
C ILE A 114 -1.59 -0.36 1.08
N ILE A 115 -2.29 -0.69 2.17
CA ILE A 115 -3.75 -0.60 2.29
C ILE A 115 -4.05 0.24 3.54
N ASP A 116 -4.47 1.48 3.33
CA ASP A 116 -4.97 2.34 4.41
C ASP A 116 -6.48 2.16 4.61
N GLU A 117 -6.98 2.44 5.81
CA GLU A 117 -8.40 2.36 6.19
C GLU A 117 -9.04 0.96 6.05
N SER A 118 -8.40 -0.09 6.55
CA SER A 118 -9.08 -1.38 6.74
C SER A 118 -10.28 -1.21 7.69
N LYS A 119 -11.51 -1.40 7.20
CA LYS A 119 -12.77 -1.35 7.98
C LYS A 119 -12.88 -2.56 8.94
N TYR A 120 -12.00 -2.62 9.94
CA TYR A 120 -12.20 -3.36 11.18
C TYR A 120 -12.05 -2.36 12.32
N PRO A 121 -12.72 -2.55 13.48
CA PRO A 121 -13.44 -1.49 14.20
C PRO A 121 -12.60 -0.36 14.85
N SER A 122 -11.30 -0.23 14.57
CA SER A 122 -10.42 0.81 15.12
C SER A 122 -9.19 1.08 14.21
N TYR A 123 -9.41 1.67 13.02
CA TYR A 123 -8.47 2.36 12.11
C TYR A 123 -6.97 1.98 12.15
N GLY A 124 -6.60 0.88 11.48
CA GLY A 124 -5.21 0.52 11.17
C GLY A 124 -4.89 0.58 9.67
N SER A 125 -3.61 0.72 9.35
CA SER A 125 -3.08 0.56 7.99
C SER A 125 -2.33 -0.77 7.92
N VAL A 126 -2.55 -1.51 6.84
CA VAL A 126 -1.84 -2.76 6.54
C VAL A 126 -0.79 -2.46 5.48
N ILE A 127 0.45 -2.82 5.76
CA ILE A 127 1.54 -2.80 4.77
C ILE A 127 1.94 -4.23 4.50
N LEU A 128 1.63 -4.67 3.29
CA LEU A 128 2.09 -5.96 2.79
C LEU A 128 3.34 -5.72 1.95
N THR A 129 4.48 -6.18 2.45
CA THR A 129 5.74 -6.25 1.72
C THR A 129 5.93 -7.69 1.24
N ASP A 130 6.64 -7.86 0.13
CA ASP A 130 6.60 -9.12 -0.61
C ASP A 130 6.91 -10.40 0.20
N GLN A 131 5.92 -11.30 0.25
CA GLN A 131 6.02 -12.75 0.01
C GLN A 131 4.84 -13.24 -0.85
N PHE A 132 4.19 -12.36 -1.61
CA PHE A 132 3.05 -12.74 -2.46
C PHE A 132 3.50 -12.87 -3.91
N THR A 133 4.42 -13.81 -4.15
CA THR A 133 4.43 -14.47 -5.46
C THR A 133 3.15 -15.30 -5.54
N PHE A 134 2.07 -14.71 -6.07
CA PHE A 134 1.02 -15.53 -6.65
C PHE A 134 1.68 -16.31 -7.77
N SER A 135 1.92 -17.60 -7.54
CA SER A 135 2.13 -18.55 -8.62
C SER A 135 0.84 -18.57 -9.43
N ILE A 136 0.73 -17.67 -10.40
CA ILE A 136 -0.28 -17.75 -11.47
C ILE A 136 0.18 -18.74 -12.56
N TYR A 137 1.20 -19.54 -12.25
CA TYR A 137 1.48 -20.80 -12.93
C TYR A 137 0.85 -21.92 -12.10
N ALA A 138 -0.43 -22.15 -12.36
CA ALA A 138 -1.10 -23.44 -12.29
C ALA A 138 -2.20 -23.43 -13.35
#